data_AF-A0A957FLB1-F1
#
_entry.id   AF-A0A957FLB1-F1
#
_cell.length_a   1.000
_cell.length_b   1.000
_cell.length_c   1.000
_cell.angle_alpha   90.00
_cell.angle_beta   90.00
_cell.angle_gamma   90.00
#
_symmetry.space_group_name_H-M   'P 1'
#
loop_
_entity.id
_entity.type
_entity.pdbx_description
1 polymer ?
#
loop_
_entity_poly.entity_id
_entity_poly.type
_entity_poly.pdbx_seq_one_letter_code
_entity_poly.pdbx_strand_id
1 'polypeptide(L)'
;MRAGKDLIGKPIISITDGRLLGTVKDLYLNDQLYWLTGIHIGTEGLLKRKNFLIPRDSIIVFGIDAVLVKNAEVITEGKDLADVETWPRLSKLKGRDVDTP
;
A
#
# COMPACT_ATOMS: atom_id res chain seq x y z
N MET A 1 -1.55 -18.63 5.24
CA MET A 1 -0.70 -17.55 4.68
C MET A 1 -1.50 -16.86 3.59
N ARG A 2 -1.64 -15.53 3.57
CA ARG A 2 -2.29 -14.80 2.48
C ARG A 2 -1.23 -14.27 1.52
N ALA A 3 -1.46 -14.39 0.22
CA ALA A 3 -0.57 -13.77 -0.75
C ALA A 3 -0.82 -12.26 -0.76
N GLY A 4 0.22 -11.44 -0.95
CA GLY A 4 0.04 -9.99 -1.10
C GLY A 4 -0.94 -9.64 -2.23
N LYS A 5 -0.98 -10.47 -3.29
CA LYS A 5 -1.95 -10.34 -4.39
C LYS A 5 -3.41 -10.39 -3.92
N ASP A 6 -3.71 -11.14 -2.86
CA ASP A 6 -5.07 -11.29 -2.35
C ASP A 6 -5.59 -9.99 -1.73
N LEU A 7 -4.71 -9.08 -1.32
CA LEU A 7 -5.09 -7.77 -0.76
C LEU A 7 -5.54 -6.78 -1.82
N ILE A 8 -5.11 -6.95 -3.07
CA ILE A 8 -5.41 -6.02 -4.17
C ILE A 8 -6.92 -6.00 -4.43
N GLY A 9 -7.49 -4.80 -4.54
CA GLY A 9 -8.91 -4.58 -4.77
C GLY A 9 -9.77 -4.53 -3.50
N LYS A 10 -9.24 -4.94 -2.34
CA LYS A 10 -10.03 -4.88 -1.09
C LYS A 10 -10.33 -3.44 -0.68
N PRO A 11 -11.52 -3.17 -0.13
CA PRO A 11 -11.85 -1.89 0.49
C PRO A 11 -10.93 -1.60 1.68
N ILE A 12 -10.61 -0.32 1.85
CA ILE A 12 -9.84 0.20 2.98
C ILE A 12 -10.79 1.01 3.86
N ILE A 13 -10.95 0.60 5.11
CA ILE A 13 -11.95 1.15 6.02
C ILE A 13 -11.28 1.66 7.29
N SER A 14 -11.64 2.88 7.69
CA SER A 14 -11.22 3.47 8.96
C SER A 14 -11.95 2.82 10.14
N ILE A 15 -11.22 2.42 11.19
CA ILE A 15 -11.84 1.79 12.37
C ILE A 15 -12.55 2.79 13.28
N THR A 16 -12.21 4.08 13.21
CA THR A 16 -12.75 5.09 14.12
C THR A 16 -14.12 5.60 13.70
N ASP A 17 -14.40 5.62 12.40
CA ASP A 17 -15.61 6.22 11.83
C ASP A 17 -16.28 5.38 10.73
N GLY A 18 -15.72 4.22 10.39
CA GLY A 18 -16.27 3.32 9.38
C GLY A 18 -16.19 3.83 7.94
N ARG A 19 -15.49 4.95 7.68
CA ARG A 19 -15.41 5.51 6.32
C ARG A 19 -14.63 4.59 5.38
N LEU A 20 -15.15 4.44 4.16
CA LEU A 20 -14.44 3.83 3.03
C LEU A 20 -13.45 4.85 2.45
N LEU A 21 -12.16 4.57 2.58
CA LEU A 21 -11.08 5.45 2.11
C LEU A 21 -10.65 5.14 0.66
N GLY A 22 -11.07 3.99 0.13
CA GLY A 22 -10.75 3.56 -1.22
C GLY A 22 -10.52 2.06 -1.29
N THR A 23 -9.66 1.65 -2.22
CA THR A 23 -9.31 0.24 -2.44
C THR A 23 -7.80 0.08 -2.56
N VAL A 24 -7.27 -1.05 -2.14
CA VAL A 24 -5.85 -1.40 -2.31
C VAL A 24 -5.54 -1.48 -3.81
N LYS A 25 -4.72 -0.58 -4.34
CA LYS A 25 -4.32 -0.59 -5.77
C LYS A 25 -3.04 -1.39 -6.00
N ASP A 26 -2.09 -1.27 -5.08
CA ASP A 26 -0.83 -1.99 -5.11
C ASP A 26 -0.22 -2.04 -3.70
N LEU A 27 0.89 -2.74 -3.56
CA LEU A 27 1.65 -2.85 -2.33
C LEU A 27 3.07 -2.31 -2.53
N TYR A 28 3.58 -1.59 -1.55
CA TYR A 28 4.99 -1.19 -1.48
C TYR A 28 5.77 -2.18 -0.64
N LEU A 29 6.90 -2.64 -1.16
CA LEU A 29 7.87 -3.44 -0.40
C LEU A 29 9.08 -2.58 -0.07
N ASN A 30 9.86 -2.98 0.94
CA ASN A 30 11.18 -2.40 1.13
C ASN A 30 12.12 -2.82 -0.01
N ASP A 31 13.26 -2.15 -0.09
CA ASP A 31 14.36 -2.40 -1.03
C ASP A 31 14.81 -3.87 -1.07
N GLN A 32 14.88 -4.53 0.10
CA GLN A 32 15.27 -5.94 0.23
C GLN A 32 14.13 -6.93 -0.11
N LEU A 33 12.94 -6.45 -0.47
CA LEU A 33 11.76 -7.26 -0.84
C LEU A 33 11.21 -8.19 0.25
N TYR A 34 11.60 -8.02 1.51
CA TYR A 34 11.15 -8.86 2.63
C TYR A 34 9.92 -8.31 3.35
N TRP A 35 9.73 -6.99 3.35
CA TRP A 35 8.75 -6.33 4.20
C TRP A 35 7.78 -5.48 3.38
N LEU A 36 6.50 -5.58 3.72
CA LEU A 36 5.47 -4.65 3.25
C LEU A 36 5.62 -3.31 4.00
N THR A 37 5.93 -2.24 3.28
CA THR A 37 6.14 -0.89 3.85
C THR A 37 4.89 -0.02 3.75
N GLY A 38 3.98 -0.31 2.83
CA GLY A 38 2.71 0.42 2.72
C GLY A 38 1.78 -0.09 1.63
N ILE A 39 0.58 0.47 1.59
CA ILE A 39 -0.43 0.23 0.54
C ILE A 39 -0.47 1.44 -0.39
N HIS A 40 -0.37 1.20 -1.69
CA HIS A 40 -0.66 2.21 -2.69
C HIS A 40 -2.17 2.32 -2.91
N ILE A 41 -2.72 3.53 -2.79
CA ILE A 41 -4.16 3.76 -2.95
C ILE A 41 -4.52 4.47 -4.27
N GLY A 42 -3.52 5.01 -4.97
CA GLY A 42 -3.70 5.58 -6.31
C GLY A 42 -2.83 6.79 -6.57
N THR A 43 -3.10 7.43 -7.70
CA THR A 43 -2.41 8.64 -8.14
C THR A 43 -3.40 9.70 -8.59
N GLU A 44 -3.11 10.97 -8.30
CA GLU A 44 -3.92 12.08 -8.79
C GLU A 44 -3.06 13.14 -9.51
N GLY A 45 -3.70 13.96 -10.34
CA GLY A 45 -3.07 15.05 -11.07
C GLY A 45 -2.61 14.67 -12.48
N LEU A 46 -2.93 15.54 -13.44
CA LEU A 46 -2.60 15.36 -14.85
C LEU A 46 -1.14 15.75 -15.16
N LEU A 47 -0.67 16.85 -14.58
CA LEU A 47 0.67 17.44 -14.83
C LEU A 47 1.72 16.97 -13.83
N LYS A 48 1.42 17.05 -12.53
CA LYS A 48 2.26 16.52 -11.44
C LYS A 48 1.54 15.36 -10.79
N ARG A 49 1.86 14.13 -11.19
CA ARG A 49 1.28 12.93 -10.59
C ARG A 49 1.73 12.81 -9.14
N LYS A 50 0.79 12.95 -8.23
CA LYS A 50 0.97 12.65 -6.81
C LYS A 50 0.67 11.18 -6.59
N ASN A 51 1.52 10.51 -5.82
CA ASN A 51 1.26 9.14 -5.39
C ASN A 51 0.74 9.17 -3.97
N PHE A 52 -0.41 8.55 -3.73
CA PHE A 52 -0.97 8.42 -2.40
C PHE A 52 -0.78 7.00 -1.88
N LEU A 53 -0.52 6.90 -0.58
CA LEU A 53 -0.31 5.63 0.08
C LEU A 53 -0.72 5.68 1.55
N ILE A 54 -0.83 4.50 2.15
CA ILE A 54 -1.05 4.31 3.58
C ILE A 54 0.17 3.54 4.14
N PRO A 55 0.91 4.11 5.12
CA PRO A 55 2.06 3.43 5.72
C PRO A 55 1.64 2.14 6.44
N ARG A 56 2.54 1.16 6.47
CA ARG A 56 2.29 -0.13 7.16
C ARG A 56 1.87 0.04 8.62
N ASP A 57 2.44 1.02 9.32
CA ASP A 57 2.16 1.29 10.74
C ASP A 57 0.76 1.87 10.98
N SER A 58 0.11 2.36 9.94
CA SER A 58 -1.26 2.85 9.99
C SER A 58 -2.30 1.75 9.74
N ILE A 59 -1.86 0.56 9.34
CA ILE A 59 -2.73 -0.60 9.07
C ILE A 59 -2.85 -1.46 10.33
N ILE A 60 -4.08 -1.74 10.72
CA ILE A 60 -4.41 -2.55 11.91
C ILE A 60 -4.69 -4.00 11.52
N VAL A 61 -5.50 -4.22 10.48
CA VAL A 61 -5.93 -5.56 10.07
C VAL A 61 -5.87 -5.73 8.55
N PHE A 62 -5.29 -6.85 8.12
CA PHE A 62 -5.41 -7.38 6.75
C PHE A 62 -6.51 -8.46 6.71
N GLY A 63 -7.76 -8.03 6.65
CA GLY A 63 -8.94 -8.87 6.76
C GLY A 63 -9.22 -9.71 5.52
N ILE A 64 -10.23 -10.58 5.63
CA ILE A 64 -10.71 -11.38 4.49
C ILE A 64 -11.45 -10.51 3.48
N ASP A 65 -12.24 -9.55 3.94
CA ASP A 65 -13.04 -8.69 3.07
C ASP A 65 -12.48 -7.27 2.95
N ALA A 66 -11.81 -6.77 3.98
CA ALA A 66 -11.34 -5.38 4.04
C ALA A 66 -9.98 -5.25 4.72
N VAL A 67 -9.28 -4.15 4.42
CA VAL A 67 -8.13 -3.68 5.18
C VAL A 67 -8.62 -2.60 6.15
N LEU A 68 -8.29 -2.75 7.44
CA LEU A 68 -8.65 -1.79 8.46
C LEU A 68 -7.47 -0.91 8.83
N VAL A 69 -7.70 0.40 8.92
CA VAL A 69 -6.68 1.40 9.25
C VAL A 69 -7.07 2.24 10.46
N LYS A 70 -6.07 2.86 11.10
CA LYS A 70 -6.23 3.61 12.36
C LYS A 70 -7.35 4.65 12.32
N ASN A 71 -7.44 5.44 11.26
CA ASN A 71 -8.45 6.49 11.07
C ASN A 71 -8.49 6.92 9.58
N ALA A 72 -9.29 7.95 9.24
CA ALA A 72 -9.44 8.42 7.87
C ALA A 72 -8.29 9.29 7.37
N GLU A 73 -7.47 9.82 8.29
CA GLU A 73 -6.39 10.77 8.03
C GLU A 73 -5.04 10.09 7.75
N VAL A 74 -5.00 8.75 7.69
CA VAL A 74 -3.77 7.97 7.48
C VAL A 74 -3.19 8.05 6.07
N ILE A 75 -3.91 8.65 5.12
CA ILE A 75 -3.48 8.79 3.74
C ILE A 75 -2.40 9.86 3.67
N THR A 76 -1.27 9.52 3.06
CA THR A 76 -0.15 10.45 2.86
C THR A 76 0.31 10.48 1.40
N GLU A 77 0.88 11.61 0.99
CA GLU A 77 1.59 11.71 -0.28
C GLU A 77 2.97 11.04 -0.13
N GLY A 78 3.42 10.32 -1.16
CA GLY A 78 4.66 9.55 -1.10
C GLY A 78 5.90 10.40 -0.80
N LYS A 79 5.91 11.68 -1.21
CA LYS A 79 7.03 12.61 -0.96
C LYS A 79 7.21 12.94 0.54
N ASP A 80 6.18 12.73 1.36
CA ASP A 80 6.19 13.10 2.77
C ASP A 80 6.81 11.99 3.65
N LEU A 81 7.16 10.85 3.04
CA LEU A 81 7.81 9.72 3.70
C LEU A 81 9.24 9.58 3.22
N ALA A 82 10.16 9.43 4.18
CA ALA A 82 11.54 9.05 3.87
C ALA A 82 11.55 7.69 3.15
N ASP A 83 12.50 7.53 2.22
CA ASP A 83 12.83 6.28 1.52
C ASP A 83 11.74 5.70 0.60
N VAL A 84 10.56 6.32 0.47
CA VAL A 84 9.48 5.85 -0.44
C VAL A 84 9.97 5.69 -1.88
N GLU A 85 10.91 6.53 -2.33
CA GLU A 85 11.46 6.46 -3.68
C GLU A 85 12.17 5.13 -3.96
N THR A 86 12.71 4.50 -2.92
CA THR A 86 13.41 3.21 -3.01
C THR A 86 12.45 2.02 -2.98
N TRP A 87 11.20 2.21 -2.58
CA TRP A 87 10.25 1.11 -2.36
C TRP A 87 9.64 0.63 -3.68
N PRO A 88 9.97 -0.59 -4.14
CA PRO A 88 9.33 -1.14 -5.32
C PRO A 88 7.86 -1.47 -5.04
N ARG A 89 7.02 -1.20 -6.04
CA ARG A 89 5.64 -1.71 -6.06
C ARG A 89 5.61 -3.18 -6.44
N LEU A 90 4.76 -3.97 -5.80
CA LEU A 90 4.62 -5.41 -6.06
C LEU A 90 4.31 -5.70 -7.54
N SER A 91 3.49 -4.89 -8.20
CA SER A 91 3.22 -5.05 -9.64
C SER A 91 4.47 -4.94 -10.53
N LYS A 92 5.52 -4.23 -10.10
CA LYS A 92 6.78 -4.03 -10.83
C LYS A 92 7.80 -5.15 -10.61
N LEU A 93 7.52 -6.06 -9.69
CA LEU A 93 8.35 -7.23 -9.41
C LEU A 93 7.88 -8.47 -10.18
N LYS A 94 6.64 -8.47 -10.67
CA LYS A 94 6.11 -9.60 -11.46
C LYS A 94 6.94 -9.81 -12.72
N GLY A 95 7.35 -11.05 -12.94
CA GLY A 95 8.13 -11.46 -14.11
C GLY A 95 9.63 -11.13 -14.03
N ARG A 96 10.11 -10.65 -12.88
CA ARG A 96 11.55 -10.61 -12.62
C ARG A 96 12.06 -12.02 -12.33
N ASP A 97 13.26 -12.31 -12.79
CA ASP A 97 13.97 -13.52 -12.42
C ASP A 97 14.25 -13.51 -10.92
N VAL A 98 14.10 -14.68 -10.30
CA VAL A 98 14.45 -14.88 -8.89
C VAL A 98 15.86 -15.44 -8.88
N ASP A 99 16.81 -14.60 -8.50
CA ASP A 99 18.19 -15.04 -8.27
C ASP A 99 18.32 -15.48 -6.81
N THR A 100 18.41 -16.79 -6.60
CA THR A 100 18.67 -17.39 -5.29
C THR A 100 20.08 -17.96 -5.27
N PRO A 101 20.90 -17.66 -4.25
CA PRO A 101 22.25 -18.23 -4.09
C PRO A 101 22.28 -19.77 -4.06
#